data_AF-A0A6B0R3V2-F1
#
_entry.id   AF-A0A6B0R3V2-F1
#
_cell.length_a   1.000
_cell.length_b   1.000
_cell.length_c   1.000
_cell.angle_alpha   90.00
_cell.angle_beta   90.00
_cell.angle_gamma   90.00
#
_symmetry.space_group_name_H-M   'P 1'
#
loop_
_entity.id
_entity.type
_entity.pdbx_description
1 polymer ?
#
loop_
_entity_poly.entity_id
_entity_poly.type
_entity_poly.pdbx_seq_one_letter_code
_entity_poly.pdbx_strand_id
1 'polypeptide(L)'
;MLRFVAVGDWGGVPNAPFYTAREMANAKEIARTVQILGADFVLSLGDNFYFSGVQDVNDKRFQETFEDVFSASPLRSVPWYVLAGNHDHLGNVSAQIAYSRVSKRWKFPSPYYRLRFKIPRSNVSVAIFMLDTVTLCGNSDDFASQQPERPRNLAMARTQLAWLKKQLAAAKEDYVLVAGHYPVWSIAEHGPTHCLVKQLLPLLTAHKVTAYLCGHDHNLQYLQDENGLGFVLSGAGNFMDPSKKHMRKVPNGYLRFHYGAENSLGGFAYVEISPKEMSVTYIEASGKSLFKTRLPRRARSQPAARRPGCYRRLAGGDTEASVHSPTDMGRRKSKRKPPPKKKMTGTLETQFTCPFCNHEKSCDVKMDRARNTGVISCTVCLEEFQTPITCILGKPGFFQEMGWGFWAAPSGLLEDTQPCSVPWGHGHGEEPAPRADLRGVNGVQGSGLANSGVSYRRVNVGKGSSATSCP
;
A
#
# COMPACT_ATOMS: atom_id res chain seq x y z
N MET A 1 -7.40 -12.15 15.65
CA MET A 1 -6.90 -11.41 14.46
C MET A 1 -5.51 -11.93 14.17
N LEU A 2 -5.07 -11.87 12.92
CA LEU A 2 -3.65 -12.05 12.56
C LEU A 2 -3.04 -10.66 12.38
N ARG A 3 -1.90 -10.38 12.98
CA ARG A 3 -1.24 -9.07 13.01
C ARG A 3 0.20 -9.22 12.60
N PHE A 4 0.71 -8.35 11.72
CA PHE A 4 2.13 -8.36 11.38
C PHE A 4 2.64 -6.99 10.96
N VAL A 5 3.95 -6.80 11.12
CA VAL A 5 4.68 -5.65 10.58
C VAL A 5 5.29 -6.04 9.25
N ALA A 6 5.29 -5.14 8.27
CA ALA A 6 5.98 -5.29 7.00
C ALA A 6 6.96 -4.12 6.80
N VAL A 7 8.25 -4.44 6.73
CA VAL A 7 9.36 -3.46 6.62
C VAL A 7 10.37 -3.96 5.61
N GLY A 8 10.73 -3.12 4.65
CA GLY A 8 11.78 -3.36 3.66
C GLY A 8 12.94 -2.42 3.86
N ASP A 9 14.06 -2.72 3.21
CA ASP A 9 15.14 -1.78 2.98
C ASP A 9 15.70 -1.23 4.30
N TRP A 10 15.80 -2.10 5.31
CA TRP A 10 16.22 -1.75 6.66
C TRP A 10 17.70 -1.99 6.91
N GLY A 11 18.44 -2.60 5.98
CA GLY A 11 19.74 -3.24 6.20
C GLY A 11 20.97 -2.38 6.49
N GLY A 12 20.82 -1.29 7.24
CA GLY A 12 21.92 -0.49 7.78
C GLY A 12 22.91 0.01 6.73
N VAL A 13 24.20 -0.05 7.07
CA VAL A 13 25.32 0.36 6.20
C VAL A 13 26.49 -0.61 6.38
N PRO A 14 27.42 -0.73 5.40
CA PRO A 14 28.52 -1.69 5.50
C PRO A 14 29.68 -1.21 6.38
N ASN A 15 29.73 0.07 6.74
CA ASN A 15 30.74 0.64 7.63
C ASN A 15 30.21 0.79 9.05
N ALA A 16 31.10 0.74 10.04
CA ALA A 16 30.74 0.97 11.43
C ALA A 16 29.96 2.30 11.60
N PRO A 17 28.89 2.33 12.42
CA PRO A 17 28.46 1.28 13.35
C PRO A 17 27.53 0.20 12.75
N PHE A 18 27.44 0.09 11.42
CA PHE A 18 26.67 -0.92 10.65
C PHE A 18 25.14 -0.75 10.65
N TYR A 19 24.64 0.31 11.28
CA TYR A 19 23.25 0.72 11.27
C TYR A 19 23.14 2.24 11.06
N THR A 20 21.93 2.73 10.78
CA THR A 20 21.65 4.17 10.68
C THR A 20 20.71 4.67 11.77
N ALA A 21 20.59 5.99 11.91
CA ALA A 21 19.60 6.60 12.79
C ALA A 21 18.15 6.26 12.39
N ARG A 22 17.88 6.09 11.09
CA ARG A 22 16.55 5.71 10.59
C ARG A 22 16.21 4.27 10.95
N GLU A 23 17.16 3.35 10.76
CA GLU A 23 16.99 1.95 11.14
C GLU A 23 16.73 1.81 12.65
N MET A 24 17.52 2.48 13.48
CA MET A 24 17.32 2.45 14.94
C MET A 24 15.98 3.05 15.38
N ALA A 25 15.54 4.14 14.74
CA ALA A 25 14.24 4.75 15.01
C ALA A 25 13.08 3.82 14.63
N ASN A 26 13.15 3.19 13.44
CA ASN A 26 12.20 2.19 13.02
C ASN A 26 12.18 0.98 13.94
N ALA A 27 13.34 0.44 14.34
CA ALA A 27 13.43 -0.69 15.27
C ALA A 27 12.73 -0.38 16.61
N LYS A 28 12.94 0.82 17.15
CA LYS A 28 12.28 1.29 18.38
C LYS A 28 10.76 1.40 18.21
N GLU A 29 10.30 1.97 17.09
CA GLU A 29 8.88 2.18 16.85
C GLU A 29 8.14 0.88 16.50
N ILE A 30 8.78 -0.05 15.79
CA ILE A 30 8.29 -1.41 15.60
C ILE A 30 8.15 -2.10 16.95
N ALA A 31 9.16 -2.02 17.83
CA ALA A 31 9.08 -2.60 19.17
C ALA A 31 7.92 -2.04 19.99
N ARG A 32 7.71 -0.71 19.95
CA ARG A 32 6.58 -0.04 20.61
C ARG A 32 5.24 -0.51 20.04
N THR A 33 5.13 -0.58 18.71
CA THR A 33 3.93 -1.06 18.01
C THR A 33 3.60 -2.49 18.39
N VAL A 34 4.60 -3.38 18.44
CA VAL A 34 4.43 -4.77 18.88
C VAL A 34 4.04 -4.84 20.36
N GLN A 35 4.61 -3.99 21.21
CA GLN A 35 4.26 -3.96 22.64
C GLN A 35 2.80 -3.54 22.88
N ILE A 36 2.29 -2.56 22.13
CA ILE A 36 0.97 -1.97 22.34
C ILE A 36 -0.11 -2.75 21.57
N LEU A 37 0.13 -3.04 20.30
CA LEU A 37 -0.85 -3.63 19.38
C LEU A 37 -0.65 -5.13 19.17
N GLY A 38 0.54 -5.67 19.50
CA GLY A 38 0.90 -7.05 19.21
C GLY A 38 1.24 -7.29 17.72
N ALA A 39 2.11 -8.25 17.48
CA ALA A 39 2.37 -8.81 16.15
C ALA A 39 2.68 -10.30 16.27
N ASP A 40 2.09 -11.10 15.38
CA ASP A 40 2.35 -12.54 15.28
C ASP A 40 3.67 -12.81 14.55
N PHE A 41 4.10 -11.91 13.66
CA PHE A 41 5.37 -11.97 12.95
C PHE A 41 5.76 -10.60 12.36
N VAL A 42 7.00 -10.49 11.88
CA VAL A 42 7.50 -9.42 11.01
C VAL A 42 7.79 -10.01 9.63
N LEU A 43 7.49 -9.27 8.57
CA LEU A 43 7.79 -9.62 7.20
C LEU A 43 8.85 -8.65 6.68
N SER A 44 10.06 -9.16 6.39
CA SER A 44 11.10 -8.38 5.72
C SER A 44 10.86 -8.38 4.22
N LEU A 45 10.90 -7.21 3.59
CA LEU A 45 10.67 -7.01 2.16
C LEU A 45 11.96 -6.87 1.33
N GLY A 46 13.10 -7.38 1.84
CA GLY A 46 14.38 -7.42 1.14
C GLY A 46 15.26 -6.20 1.40
N ASP A 47 16.47 -6.25 0.82
CA ASP A 47 17.59 -5.36 1.11
C ASP A 47 17.91 -5.36 2.61
N ASN A 48 18.14 -6.59 3.08
CA ASN A 48 18.34 -6.91 4.49
C ASN A 48 19.72 -6.47 4.98
N PHE A 49 20.72 -6.39 4.09
CA PHE A 49 22.07 -5.93 4.43
C PHE A 49 22.68 -5.11 3.28
N TYR A 50 22.70 -3.78 3.44
CA TYR A 50 23.34 -2.88 2.48
C TYR A 50 24.88 -2.90 2.59
N PHE A 51 25.64 -2.67 1.50
CA PHE A 51 25.20 -2.53 0.10
C PHE A 51 25.46 -3.80 -0.73
N SER A 52 26.03 -4.85 -0.13
CA SER A 52 26.40 -6.07 -0.86
C SER A 52 26.15 -7.34 -0.06
N GLY A 53 25.07 -7.33 0.74
CA GLY A 53 24.63 -8.49 1.49
C GLY A 53 25.63 -8.88 2.60
N VAL A 54 25.70 -10.20 2.82
CA VAL A 54 26.61 -10.86 3.75
C VAL A 54 27.53 -11.80 2.99
N GLN A 55 28.68 -12.15 3.56
CA GLN A 55 29.67 -13.04 2.94
C GLN A 55 29.34 -14.51 3.19
N ASP A 56 29.03 -14.86 4.43
CA ASP A 56 28.70 -16.21 4.88
C ASP A 56 27.79 -16.18 6.12
N VAL A 57 27.46 -17.35 6.68
CA VAL A 57 26.50 -17.49 7.79
C VAL A 57 27.02 -16.94 9.11
N ASN A 58 28.34 -16.75 9.26
CA ASN A 58 29.00 -16.21 10.44
C ASN A 58 29.32 -14.71 10.29
N ASP A 59 28.89 -14.07 9.19
CA ASP A 59 29.11 -12.65 8.97
C ASP A 59 28.53 -11.83 10.14
N LYS A 60 29.37 -11.01 10.75
CA LYS A 60 29.02 -10.17 11.90
C LYS A 60 27.88 -9.20 11.62
N ARG A 61 27.60 -8.90 10.34
CA ARG A 61 26.45 -8.10 9.92
C ARG A 61 25.12 -8.65 10.41
N PHE A 62 24.99 -9.97 10.59
CA PHE A 62 23.79 -10.55 11.21
C PHE A 62 23.60 -10.05 12.65
N GLN A 63 24.68 -9.91 13.43
CA GLN A 63 24.58 -9.36 14.79
C GLN A 63 24.41 -7.85 14.75
N GLU A 64 25.34 -7.15 14.10
CA GLU A 64 25.46 -5.70 14.18
C GLU A 64 24.30 -4.93 13.50
N THR A 65 23.73 -5.47 12.42
CA THR A 65 22.63 -4.84 11.66
C THR A 65 21.27 -5.45 12.01
N PHE A 66 21.18 -6.72 12.40
CA PHE A 66 19.88 -7.36 12.67
C PHE A 66 19.65 -7.67 14.15
N GLU A 67 20.49 -8.49 14.78
CA GLU A 67 20.19 -8.97 16.13
C GLU A 67 20.23 -7.85 17.18
N ASP A 68 21.27 -7.02 17.13
CA ASP A 68 21.50 -5.95 18.11
C ASP A 68 20.57 -4.75 17.89
N VAL A 69 20.25 -4.43 16.64
CA VAL A 69 19.31 -3.37 16.26
C VAL A 69 17.88 -3.72 16.71
N PHE A 70 17.40 -4.92 16.37
CA PHE A 70 16.04 -5.36 16.71
C PHE A 70 16.00 -6.15 18.03
N SER A 71 16.78 -5.73 19.04
CA SER A 71 17.02 -6.48 20.29
C SER A 71 16.01 -6.22 21.43
N ALA A 72 15.10 -5.25 21.24
CA ALA A 72 14.11 -4.86 22.24
C ALA A 72 13.24 -6.06 22.67
N SER A 73 12.92 -6.14 23.97
CA SER A 73 12.21 -7.29 24.57
C SER A 73 10.95 -7.73 23.80
N PRO A 74 10.06 -6.82 23.34
CA PRO A 74 8.88 -7.20 22.55
C PRO A 74 9.19 -7.91 21.22
N LEU A 75 10.40 -7.77 20.67
CA LEU A 75 10.81 -8.31 19.37
C LEU A 75 11.69 -9.57 19.47
N ARG A 76 12.16 -9.94 20.66
CA ARG A 76 13.13 -11.06 20.82
C ARG A 76 12.58 -12.41 20.36
N SER A 77 11.29 -12.63 20.53
CA SER A 77 10.62 -13.90 20.19
C SER A 77 9.74 -13.82 18.94
N VAL A 78 9.52 -12.62 18.38
CA VAL A 78 8.66 -12.44 17.20
C VAL A 78 9.40 -12.97 15.97
N PRO A 79 8.84 -13.94 15.23
CA PRO A 79 9.49 -14.48 14.04
C PRO A 79 9.50 -13.47 12.90
N TRP A 80 10.61 -13.45 12.16
CA TRP A 80 10.82 -12.67 10.95
C TRP A 80 10.78 -13.60 9.74
N TYR A 81 9.82 -13.41 8.85
CA TYR A 81 9.78 -14.08 7.55
C TYR A 81 10.43 -13.18 6.51
N VAL A 82 11.47 -13.69 5.87
CA VAL A 82 12.40 -12.87 5.08
C VAL A 82 12.41 -13.29 3.62
N LEU A 83 12.51 -12.31 2.72
CA LEU A 83 12.89 -12.49 1.33
C LEU A 83 14.11 -11.60 1.00
N ALA A 84 14.78 -11.86 -0.12
CA ALA A 84 15.97 -11.12 -0.54
C ALA A 84 15.64 -9.98 -1.52
N GLY A 85 16.39 -8.88 -1.43
CA GLY A 85 16.42 -7.78 -2.38
C GLY A 85 17.68 -7.77 -3.26
N ASN A 86 17.88 -6.73 -4.05
CA ASN A 86 19.02 -6.64 -4.97
C ASN A 86 20.37 -6.59 -4.25
N HIS A 87 20.47 -5.83 -3.16
CA HIS A 87 21.72 -5.71 -2.41
C HIS A 87 22.10 -7.03 -1.72
N ASP A 88 21.12 -7.82 -1.31
CA ASP A 88 21.34 -9.16 -0.76
C ASP A 88 21.96 -10.11 -1.80
N HIS A 89 21.50 -10.02 -3.05
CA HIS A 89 21.96 -10.83 -4.19
C HIS A 89 23.32 -10.40 -4.75
N LEU A 90 23.83 -9.23 -4.37
CA LEU A 90 25.23 -8.86 -4.59
C LEU A 90 26.18 -9.63 -3.64
N GLY A 91 25.65 -10.10 -2.50
CA GLY A 91 26.35 -10.96 -1.55
C GLY A 91 25.91 -12.42 -1.63
N ASN A 92 25.87 -13.10 -0.48
CA ASN A 92 25.55 -14.51 -0.37
C ASN A 92 24.15 -14.74 0.22
N VAL A 93 23.12 -14.80 -0.62
CA VAL A 93 21.74 -15.11 -0.18
C VAL A 93 21.63 -16.51 0.45
N SER A 94 22.47 -17.46 0.05
CA SER A 94 22.47 -18.80 0.65
C SER A 94 22.91 -18.75 2.13
N ALA A 95 23.76 -17.80 2.50
CA ALA A 95 24.11 -17.55 3.89
C ALA A 95 22.93 -17.02 4.71
N GLN A 96 22.13 -16.11 4.14
CA GLN A 96 20.90 -15.64 4.78
C GLN A 96 19.89 -16.77 4.99
N ILE A 97 19.77 -17.69 4.02
CA ILE A 97 18.95 -18.91 4.19
C ILE A 97 19.53 -19.80 5.28
N ALA A 98 20.85 -20.01 5.30
CA ALA A 98 21.52 -20.83 6.30
C ALA A 98 21.39 -20.26 7.72
N TYR A 99 21.34 -18.93 7.86
CA TYR A 99 21.20 -18.24 9.15
C TYR A 99 19.89 -18.58 9.87
N SER A 100 18.88 -19.10 9.18
CA SER A 100 17.67 -19.66 9.81
C SER A 100 17.94 -20.86 10.73
N ARG A 101 19.09 -21.50 10.62
CA ARG A 101 19.53 -22.57 11.54
C ARG A 101 20.27 -22.01 12.77
N VAL A 102 20.73 -20.76 12.69
CA VAL A 102 21.45 -20.08 13.77
C VAL A 102 20.47 -19.27 14.62
N SER A 103 19.70 -18.37 14.00
CA SER A 103 18.74 -17.52 14.71
C SER A 103 17.34 -18.11 14.68
N LYS A 104 16.76 -18.33 15.87
CA LYS A 104 15.40 -18.89 16.02
C LYS A 104 14.34 -18.00 15.40
N ARG A 105 14.51 -16.67 15.41
CA ARG A 105 13.53 -15.73 14.87
C ARG A 105 13.70 -15.46 13.38
N TRP A 106 14.86 -15.73 12.80
CA TRP A 106 15.10 -15.56 11.36
C TRP A 106 14.54 -16.73 10.54
N LYS A 107 13.50 -16.50 9.72
CA LYS A 107 12.82 -17.52 8.91
C LYS A 107 12.92 -17.21 7.41
N PHE A 108 13.95 -17.78 6.78
CA PHE A 108 14.20 -17.70 5.34
C PHE A 108 14.53 -19.10 4.78
N PRO A 109 13.54 -19.97 4.54
CA PRO A 109 13.78 -21.39 4.23
C PRO A 109 14.28 -21.65 2.81
N SER A 110 13.95 -20.78 1.86
CA SER A 110 14.32 -20.86 0.45
C SER A 110 14.08 -19.50 -0.21
N PRO A 111 14.64 -19.21 -1.41
CA PRO A 111 14.49 -17.89 -2.06
C PRO A 111 13.03 -17.46 -2.25
N TYR A 112 12.17 -18.42 -2.62
CA TYR A 112 10.72 -18.23 -2.68
C TYR A 112 10.01 -19.38 -1.96
N TYR A 113 8.90 -19.07 -1.27
CA TYR A 113 8.17 -20.04 -0.44
C TYR A 113 6.76 -19.58 -0.12
N ARG A 114 5.96 -20.49 0.45
CA ARG A 114 4.57 -20.24 0.86
C ARG A 114 4.43 -20.32 2.37
N LEU A 115 3.84 -19.29 2.96
CA LEU A 115 3.38 -19.27 4.34
C LEU A 115 1.86 -19.47 4.39
N ARG A 116 1.40 -20.07 5.49
CA ARG A 116 -0.02 -20.31 5.77
C ARG A 116 -0.32 -20.04 7.22
N PHE A 117 -1.36 -19.25 7.45
CA PHE A 117 -1.83 -18.90 8.79
C PHE A 117 -3.32 -19.16 8.91
N LYS A 118 -3.77 -19.44 10.13
CA LYS A 118 -5.17 -19.39 10.52
C LYS A 118 -5.36 -18.22 11.46
N ILE A 119 -6.40 -17.43 11.25
CA ILE A 119 -6.74 -16.36 12.19
C ILE A 119 -7.24 -17.04 13.49
N PRO A 120 -6.62 -16.76 14.66
CA PRO A 120 -7.00 -17.40 15.92
C PRO A 120 -8.50 -17.29 16.21
N ARG A 121 -9.09 -18.38 16.72
CA ARG A 121 -10.53 -18.50 17.02
C ARG A 121 -11.45 -18.29 15.80
N SER A 122 -10.99 -18.62 14.59
CA SER A 122 -11.83 -18.62 13.39
C SER A 122 -11.40 -19.71 12.39
N ASN A 123 -12.23 -19.96 11.38
CA ASN A 123 -11.91 -20.84 10.25
C ASN A 123 -11.24 -20.11 9.07
N VAL A 124 -10.91 -18.84 9.24
CA VAL A 124 -10.36 -17.99 8.17
C VAL A 124 -8.87 -18.24 8.03
N SER A 125 -8.42 -18.47 6.80
CA SER A 125 -7.01 -18.73 6.49
C SER A 125 -6.39 -17.65 5.60
N VAL A 126 -5.09 -17.45 5.78
CA VAL A 126 -4.27 -16.51 5.02
C VAL A 126 -3.11 -17.28 4.39
N ALA A 127 -2.86 -17.07 3.10
CA ALA A 127 -1.63 -17.48 2.44
C ALA A 127 -0.78 -16.25 2.10
N ILE A 128 0.54 -16.36 2.30
CA ILE A 128 1.50 -15.37 1.83
C ILE A 128 2.54 -16.08 0.96
N PHE A 129 2.68 -15.63 -0.28
CA PHE A 129 3.69 -16.12 -1.22
C PHE A 129 4.87 -15.17 -1.22
N MET A 130 5.99 -15.61 -0.66
CA MET A 130 7.25 -14.88 -0.62
C MET A 130 8.00 -15.20 -1.91
N LEU A 131 8.32 -14.17 -2.70
CA LEU A 131 9.00 -14.27 -3.99
C LEU A 131 10.41 -13.72 -3.90
N ASP A 132 11.28 -14.27 -4.73
CA ASP A 132 12.59 -13.71 -5.03
C ASP A 132 12.49 -13.01 -6.37
N THR A 133 12.26 -11.69 -6.34
CA THR A 133 12.06 -10.89 -7.55
C THR A 133 13.34 -10.69 -8.34
N VAL A 134 14.51 -10.80 -7.70
CA VAL A 134 15.82 -10.67 -8.35
C VAL A 134 16.09 -11.86 -9.26
N THR A 135 15.88 -13.09 -8.79
CA THR A 135 16.02 -14.29 -9.63
C THR A 135 14.93 -14.38 -10.70
N LEU A 136 13.76 -13.74 -10.49
CA LEU A 136 12.68 -13.69 -11.46
C LEU A 136 12.93 -12.66 -12.59
N CYS A 137 13.48 -11.48 -12.26
CA CYS A 137 13.54 -10.34 -13.17
C CYS A 137 14.96 -9.90 -13.54
N GLY A 138 15.98 -10.27 -12.78
CA GLY A 138 17.34 -9.72 -12.85
C GLY A 138 17.68 -8.91 -11.61
N ASN A 139 18.97 -8.70 -11.37
CA ASN A 139 19.40 -7.76 -10.35
C ASN A 139 19.47 -6.35 -10.97
N SER A 140 18.81 -5.38 -10.36
CA SER A 140 18.80 -3.97 -10.77
C SER A 140 20.21 -3.37 -10.81
N ASP A 141 21.09 -3.79 -9.88
CA ASP A 141 22.47 -3.29 -9.78
C ASP A 141 23.39 -3.79 -10.91
N ASP A 142 22.96 -4.80 -11.68
CA ASP A 142 23.70 -5.27 -12.86
C ASP A 142 23.58 -4.29 -14.06
N PHE A 143 22.67 -3.31 -13.99
CA PHE A 143 22.34 -2.42 -15.10
C PHE A 143 22.50 -0.95 -14.70
N ALA A 144 23.10 -0.14 -15.58
CA ALA A 144 23.25 1.31 -15.36
C ALA A 144 21.90 2.05 -15.22
N SER A 145 20.82 1.47 -15.74
CA SER A 145 19.46 1.97 -15.60
C SER A 145 18.88 1.80 -14.18
N GLN A 146 19.53 0.98 -13.34
CA GLN A 146 18.99 0.52 -12.05
C GLN A 146 17.59 -0.09 -12.19
N GLN A 147 17.36 -0.79 -13.30
CA GLN A 147 16.15 -1.55 -13.59
C GLN A 147 16.53 -3.00 -13.87
N PRO A 148 15.76 -3.99 -13.37
CA PRO A 148 16.03 -5.39 -13.67
C PRO A 148 15.55 -5.72 -15.09
N GLU A 149 16.46 -5.62 -16.06
CA GLU A 149 16.14 -5.77 -17.49
C GLU A 149 15.97 -7.24 -17.91
N ARG A 150 16.72 -8.16 -17.29
CA ARG A 150 16.65 -9.61 -17.56
C ARG A 150 17.20 -10.45 -16.41
N PRO A 151 16.62 -11.63 -16.13
CA PRO A 151 17.16 -12.53 -15.12
C PRO A 151 18.49 -13.12 -15.56
N ARG A 152 19.43 -13.27 -14.61
CA ARG A 152 20.73 -13.92 -14.84
C ARG A 152 20.58 -15.38 -15.26
N ASN A 153 19.56 -16.08 -14.73
CA ASN A 153 19.24 -17.45 -15.08
C ASN A 153 17.76 -17.60 -15.49
N LEU A 154 17.51 -17.73 -16.80
CA LEU A 154 16.17 -17.86 -17.36
C LEU A 154 15.43 -19.12 -16.88
N ALA A 155 16.14 -20.22 -16.64
CA ALA A 155 15.52 -21.47 -16.17
C ALA A 155 15.00 -21.32 -14.74
N MET A 156 15.76 -20.66 -13.86
CA MET A 156 15.32 -20.36 -12.48
C MET A 156 14.13 -19.41 -12.47
N ALA A 157 14.16 -18.34 -13.27
CA ALA A 157 13.04 -17.40 -13.41
C ALA A 157 11.75 -18.12 -13.86
N ARG A 158 11.84 -18.96 -14.91
CA ARG A 158 10.71 -19.76 -15.41
C ARG A 158 10.21 -20.75 -14.36
N THR A 159 11.11 -21.37 -13.60
CA THR A 159 10.76 -22.34 -12.55
C THR A 159 9.98 -21.66 -11.43
N GLN A 160 10.46 -20.51 -10.95
CA GLN A 160 9.75 -19.74 -9.92
C GLN A 160 8.37 -19.27 -10.41
N LEU A 161 8.28 -18.75 -11.63
CA LEU A 161 7.00 -18.31 -12.20
C LEU A 161 6.01 -19.48 -12.38
N ALA A 162 6.48 -20.63 -12.85
CA ALA A 162 5.67 -21.84 -12.97
C ALA A 162 5.19 -22.36 -11.61
N TRP A 163 6.07 -22.34 -10.61
CA TRP A 163 5.71 -22.63 -9.22
C TRP A 163 4.59 -21.70 -8.74
N LEU A 164 4.75 -20.38 -8.90
CA LEU A 164 3.77 -19.41 -8.44
C LEU A 164 2.41 -19.60 -9.13
N LYS A 165 2.39 -19.79 -10.45
CA LYS A 165 1.16 -20.11 -11.21
C LYS A 165 0.43 -21.31 -10.62
N LYS A 166 1.15 -22.40 -10.36
CA LYS A 166 0.59 -23.62 -9.75
C LYS A 166 0.04 -23.35 -8.35
N GLN A 167 0.76 -22.57 -7.55
CA GLN A 167 0.36 -22.26 -6.18
C GLN A 167 -0.87 -21.36 -6.11
N LEU A 168 -0.92 -20.27 -6.90
CA LEU A 168 -2.06 -19.35 -6.93
C LEU A 168 -3.32 -20.04 -7.45
N ALA A 169 -3.19 -20.91 -8.46
CA ALA A 169 -4.31 -21.72 -8.95
C ALA A 169 -4.87 -22.68 -7.88
N ALA A 170 -4.01 -23.17 -6.98
CA ALA A 170 -4.40 -24.08 -5.90
C ALA A 170 -4.80 -23.39 -4.59
N ALA A 171 -4.63 -22.06 -4.48
CA ALA A 171 -4.82 -21.31 -3.25
C ALA A 171 -6.33 -21.13 -2.93
N LYS A 172 -6.76 -21.73 -1.82
CA LYS A 172 -8.15 -21.72 -1.32
C LYS A 172 -8.32 -20.82 -0.09
N GLU A 173 -7.26 -20.15 0.32
CA GLU A 173 -7.21 -19.30 1.50
C GLU A 173 -8.06 -18.04 1.31
N ASP A 174 -8.66 -17.58 2.40
CA ASP A 174 -9.61 -16.47 2.37
C ASP A 174 -8.96 -15.11 2.07
N TYR A 175 -7.68 -14.99 2.42
CA TYR A 175 -6.79 -13.94 1.98
C TYR A 175 -5.57 -14.56 1.32
N VAL A 176 -5.15 -13.99 0.19
CA VAL A 176 -3.90 -14.36 -0.48
C VAL A 176 -3.10 -13.09 -0.65
N LEU A 177 -1.90 -13.08 -0.10
CA LEU A 177 -0.92 -12.03 -0.26
C LEU A 177 0.26 -12.57 -1.06
N VAL A 178 0.91 -11.69 -1.81
CA VAL A 178 2.17 -11.96 -2.48
C VAL A 178 3.15 -10.89 -2.04
N ALA A 179 4.38 -11.27 -1.69
CA ALA A 179 5.42 -10.35 -1.29
C ALA A 179 6.67 -10.59 -2.14
N GLY A 180 7.34 -9.52 -2.52
CA GLY A 180 8.58 -9.53 -3.28
C GLY A 180 9.30 -8.21 -3.08
N HIS A 181 10.60 -8.14 -3.35
CA HIS A 181 11.35 -6.92 -3.09
C HIS A 181 10.94 -5.80 -4.06
N TYR A 182 10.96 -6.07 -5.36
CA TYR A 182 10.64 -5.07 -6.38
C TYR A 182 9.16 -4.70 -6.48
N PRO A 183 8.81 -3.42 -6.76
CA PRO A 183 7.43 -2.99 -6.90
C PRO A 183 6.82 -3.38 -8.25
N VAL A 184 5.55 -3.80 -8.24
CA VAL A 184 4.74 -3.82 -9.48
C VAL A 184 4.48 -2.38 -9.92
N TRP A 185 3.97 -1.55 -9.01
CA TRP A 185 3.72 -0.13 -9.22
C TRP A 185 4.41 0.67 -8.13
N SER A 186 5.06 1.75 -8.54
CA SER A 186 5.61 2.77 -7.66
C SER A 186 5.77 4.06 -8.45
N ILE A 187 5.63 5.20 -7.80
CA ILE A 187 5.83 6.52 -8.41
C ILE A 187 7.25 7.07 -8.26
N ALA A 188 8.14 6.36 -7.56
CA ALA A 188 9.35 6.95 -7.00
C ALA A 188 10.59 6.78 -7.89
N GLU A 189 11.79 6.62 -7.32
CA GLU A 189 13.10 6.64 -7.98
C GLU A 189 13.36 5.49 -8.95
N HIS A 190 12.93 4.26 -8.61
CA HIS A 190 12.95 3.09 -9.48
C HIS A 190 11.63 2.95 -10.24
N GLY A 191 10.48 3.14 -9.58
CA GLY A 191 9.18 3.12 -10.24
C GLY A 191 8.69 1.71 -10.61
N PRO A 192 7.78 1.57 -11.59
CA PRO A 192 7.18 0.27 -11.92
C PRO A 192 8.18 -0.72 -12.53
N THR A 193 8.26 -1.92 -11.97
CA THR A 193 9.13 -2.97 -12.52
C THR A 193 8.47 -3.65 -13.71
N HIS A 194 8.95 -3.35 -14.93
CA HIS A 194 8.33 -3.85 -16.19
C HIS A 194 8.15 -5.37 -16.21
N CYS A 195 9.16 -6.13 -15.75
CA CYS A 195 9.09 -7.59 -15.62
C CYS A 195 7.87 -8.05 -14.81
N LEU A 196 7.60 -7.42 -13.66
CA LEU A 196 6.49 -7.77 -12.77
C LEU A 196 5.15 -7.30 -13.31
N VAL A 197 5.06 -6.10 -13.88
CA VAL A 197 3.86 -5.62 -14.58
C VAL A 197 3.47 -6.59 -15.70
N LYS A 198 4.43 -7.12 -16.44
CA LYS A 198 4.19 -8.05 -17.55
C LYS A 198 3.87 -9.48 -17.10
N GLN A 199 4.57 -10.01 -16.10
CA GLN A 199 4.53 -11.45 -15.77
C GLN A 199 3.77 -11.78 -14.49
N LEU A 200 3.81 -10.90 -13.48
CA LEU A 200 3.22 -11.14 -12.17
C LEU A 200 1.81 -10.55 -12.07
N LEU A 201 1.63 -9.28 -12.44
CA LEU A 201 0.36 -8.57 -12.30
C LEU A 201 -0.84 -9.35 -12.91
N PRO A 202 -0.75 -9.93 -14.13
CA PRO A 202 -1.85 -10.72 -14.67
C PRO A 202 -2.24 -11.92 -13.79
N LEU A 203 -1.27 -12.53 -13.10
CA LEU A 203 -1.53 -13.65 -12.18
C LEU A 203 -2.21 -13.17 -10.89
N LEU A 204 -1.79 -12.01 -10.37
CA LEU A 204 -2.40 -11.42 -9.17
C LEU A 204 -3.89 -11.14 -9.42
N THR A 205 -4.20 -10.52 -10.56
CA THR A 205 -5.57 -10.19 -10.97
C THR A 205 -6.39 -11.47 -11.23
N ALA A 206 -5.87 -12.40 -12.03
CA ALA A 206 -6.59 -13.63 -12.40
C ALA A 206 -6.95 -14.49 -11.18
N HIS A 207 -6.09 -14.53 -10.17
CA HIS A 207 -6.30 -15.33 -8.96
C HIS A 207 -6.87 -14.54 -7.77
N LYS A 208 -7.31 -13.28 -7.99
CA LYS A 208 -7.93 -12.42 -6.98
C LYS A 208 -7.06 -12.31 -5.72
N VAL A 209 -5.77 -12.03 -5.89
CA VAL A 209 -4.86 -11.73 -4.78
C VAL A 209 -5.38 -10.47 -4.05
N THR A 210 -5.29 -10.44 -2.72
CA THR A 210 -5.76 -9.30 -1.92
C THR A 210 -4.80 -8.12 -2.04
N ALA A 211 -3.50 -8.36 -1.83
CA ALA A 211 -2.48 -7.33 -1.97
C ALA A 211 -1.12 -7.91 -2.38
N TYR A 212 -0.33 -7.09 -3.07
CA TYR A 212 1.11 -7.27 -3.27
C TYR A 212 1.89 -6.36 -2.31
N LEU A 213 2.89 -6.90 -1.61
CA LEU A 213 3.74 -6.17 -0.67
C LEU A 213 5.17 -6.08 -1.20
N CYS A 214 5.81 -4.91 -1.13
CA CYS A 214 7.17 -4.69 -1.63
C CYS A 214 7.92 -3.56 -0.92
N GLY A 215 9.22 -3.47 -1.16
CA GLY A 215 10.10 -2.38 -0.75
C GLY A 215 10.76 -1.75 -1.98
N HIS A 216 12.10 -1.74 -1.99
CA HIS A 216 13.01 -1.28 -3.04
C HIS A 216 13.02 0.23 -3.27
N ASP A 217 11.86 0.85 -3.50
CA ASP A 217 11.77 2.30 -3.44
C ASP A 217 11.72 2.74 -1.97
N HIS A 218 12.57 3.69 -1.61
CA HIS A 218 12.87 4.10 -0.23
C HIS A 218 11.83 5.09 0.31
N ASN A 219 10.57 4.69 0.30
CA ASN A 219 9.44 5.48 0.80
C ASN A 219 8.25 4.58 1.15
N LEU A 220 7.13 5.21 1.52
CA LEU A 220 5.88 4.51 1.85
C LEU A 220 4.82 4.87 0.82
N GLN A 221 4.20 3.86 0.20
CA GLN A 221 3.11 4.09 -0.74
C GLN A 221 2.01 3.06 -0.58
N TYR A 222 0.76 3.51 -0.73
CA TYR A 222 -0.37 2.64 -1.00
C TYR A 222 -0.96 2.98 -2.36
N LEU A 223 -1.05 1.97 -3.22
CA LEU A 223 -1.74 2.05 -4.50
C LEU A 223 -2.84 0.99 -4.57
N GLN A 224 -3.84 1.22 -5.41
CA GLN A 224 -4.92 0.27 -5.64
C GLN A 224 -5.45 0.39 -7.07
N ASP A 225 -5.46 -0.74 -7.79
CA ASP A 225 -5.98 -0.80 -9.17
C ASP A 225 -7.53 -0.76 -9.21
N GLU A 226 -8.09 -0.68 -10.41
CA GLU A 226 -9.53 -0.70 -10.65
C GLU A 226 -10.23 -2.00 -10.22
N ASN A 227 -9.48 -3.10 -10.06
CA ASN A 227 -9.99 -4.39 -9.61
C ASN A 227 -9.99 -4.53 -8.08
N GLY A 228 -9.45 -3.53 -7.38
CA GLY A 228 -9.34 -3.49 -5.92
C GLY A 228 -8.10 -4.18 -5.35
N LEU A 229 -7.16 -4.65 -6.18
CA LEU A 229 -5.88 -5.20 -5.74
C LEU A 229 -5.02 -4.10 -5.12
N GLY A 230 -4.60 -4.28 -3.87
CA GLY A 230 -3.73 -3.35 -3.17
C GLY A 230 -2.25 -3.57 -3.47
N PHE A 231 -1.48 -2.50 -3.51
CA PHE A 231 -0.02 -2.50 -3.57
C PHE A 231 0.50 -1.74 -2.36
N VAL A 232 1.12 -2.48 -1.44
CA VAL A 232 1.67 -1.98 -0.18
C VAL A 232 3.18 -1.88 -0.33
N LEU A 233 3.68 -0.66 -0.58
CA LEU A 233 5.11 -0.38 -0.67
C LEU A 233 5.61 0.17 0.67
N SER A 234 6.55 -0.53 1.29
CA SER A 234 7.08 -0.27 2.63
C SER A 234 8.60 -0.43 2.63
N GLY A 235 9.32 0.44 1.92
CA GLY A 235 10.78 0.41 1.78
C GLY A 235 11.52 1.47 2.59
N ALA A 236 10.92 1.96 3.68
CA ALA A 236 11.44 3.10 4.44
C ALA A 236 12.12 2.70 5.77
N GLY A 237 12.72 1.51 5.83
CA GLY A 237 13.35 1.00 7.06
C GLY A 237 14.67 1.70 7.40
N ASN A 238 15.46 2.10 6.39
CA ASN A 238 16.79 2.68 6.57
C ASN A 238 16.99 4.01 5.80
N PHE A 239 16.30 4.19 4.68
CA PHE A 239 16.42 5.36 3.81
C PHE A 239 15.06 5.99 3.53
N MET A 240 15.09 7.26 3.11
CA MET A 240 13.92 8.03 2.68
C MET A 240 14.31 8.82 1.43
N ASP A 241 13.66 8.51 0.31
CA ASP A 241 13.80 9.22 -0.97
C ASP A 241 12.46 9.94 -1.32
N PRO A 242 12.48 11.28 -1.49
CA PRO A 242 11.31 12.08 -1.85
C PRO A 242 10.91 12.00 -3.33
N SER A 243 11.65 11.25 -4.14
CA SER A 243 11.46 11.13 -5.57
C SER A 243 10.02 10.77 -5.94
N LYS A 244 9.52 11.46 -6.97
CA LYS A 244 8.27 11.13 -7.67
C LYS A 244 8.52 10.96 -9.17
N LYS A 245 9.75 10.56 -9.52
CA LYS A 245 10.26 10.50 -10.90
C LYS A 245 9.34 9.71 -11.83
N HIS A 246 8.73 8.64 -11.33
CA HIS A 246 7.88 7.74 -12.11
C HIS A 246 6.37 7.94 -11.90
N MET A 247 5.94 9.06 -11.32
CA MET A 247 4.51 9.40 -11.15
C MET A 247 3.68 9.19 -12.42
N ARG A 248 4.20 9.60 -13.58
CA ARG A 248 3.51 9.48 -14.88
C ARG A 248 3.60 8.10 -15.53
N LYS A 249 4.30 7.14 -14.91
CA LYS A 249 4.39 5.74 -15.36
C LYS A 249 3.38 4.84 -14.66
N VAL A 250 2.72 5.34 -13.62
CA VAL A 250 1.65 4.65 -12.91
C VAL A 250 0.30 5.11 -13.49
N PRO A 251 -0.69 4.21 -13.72
CA PRO A 251 -2.01 4.60 -14.18
C PRO A 251 -2.70 5.60 -13.25
N ASN A 252 -3.46 6.52 -13.84
CA ASN A 252 -4.13 7.57 -13.07
C ASN A 252 -5.13 6.97 -12.07
N GLY A 253 -5.20 7.54 -10.87
CA GLY A 253 -6.06 7.07 -9.78
C GLY A 253 -5.55 5.84 -9.02
N TYR A 254 -4.44 5.23 -9.42
CA TYR A 254 -3.89 4.08 -8.67
C TYR A 254 -3.27 4.53 -7.35
N LEU A 255 -2.45 5.59 -7.35
CA LEU A 255 -1.84 6.12 -6.14
C LEU A 255 -2.92 6.67 -5.19
N ARG A 256 -2.96 6.15 -3.96
CA ARG A 256 -3.87 6.62 -2.91
C ARG A 256 -3.14 7.29 -1.76
N PHE A 257 -1.88 6.93 -1.54
CA PHE A 257 -1.02 7.51 -0.50
C PHE A 257 0.45 7.39 -0.91
N HIS A 258 1.23 8.44 -0.64
CA HIS A 258 2.69 8.46 -0.75
C HIS A 258 3.28 9.33 0.36
N TYR A 259 4.33 8.83 1.02
CA TYR A 259 5.11 9.56 1.99
C TYR A 259 6.60 9.24 1.81
N GLY A 260 7.37 10.27 1.43
CA GLY A 260 8.80 10.20 1.09
C GLY A 260 9.59 11.40 1.63
N ALA A 261 9.11 12.07 2.69
CA ALA A 261 9.78 13.26 3.20
C ALA A 261 11.21 12.96 3.67
N GLU A 262 12.21 13.60 3.06
CA GLU A 262 13.64 13.31 3.30
C GLU A 262 14.08 13.50 4.77
N ASN A 263 13.44 14.43 5.47
CA ASN A 263 13.69 14.74 6.88
C ASN A 263 13.01 13.77 7.84
N SER A 264 12.17 12.86 7.34
CA SER A 264 11.60 11.80 8.16
C SER A 264 12.64 10.73 8.49
N LEU A 265 12.43 10.08 9.64
CA LEU A 265 13.20 8.91 10.06
C LEU A 265 12.75 7.62 9.38
N GLY A 266 11.79 7.69 8.46
CA GLY A 266 11.25 6.54 7.75
C GLY A 266 9.99 5.98 8.39
N GLY A 267 9.67 4.72 8.09
CA GLY A 267 8.50 4.06 8.63
C GLY A 267 8.25 2.68 8.05
N PHE A 268 7.11 2.10 8.41
CA PHE A 268 6.72 0.76 8.03
C PHE A 268 5.21 0.61 7.91
N ALA A 269 4.75 -0.53 7.41
CA ALA A 269 3.34 -0.88 7.36
C ALA A 269 2.99 -1.88 8.49
N TYR A 270 1.89 -1.62 9.19
CA TYR A 270 1.27 -2.53 10.15
C TYR A 270 -0.03 -3.08 9.57
N VAL A 271 -0.13 -4.41 9.52
CA VAL A 271 -1.23 -5.12 8.87
C VAL A 271 -2.03 -5.90 9.89
N GLU A 272 -3.35 -5.76 9.82
CA GLU A 272 -4.30 -6.50 10.64
C GLU A 272 -5.27 -7.27 9.74
N ILE A 273 -5.35 -8.59 9.89
CA ILE A 273 -6.29 -9.43 9.15
C ILE A 273 -7.32 -9.99 10.11
N SER A 274 -8.58 -9.70 9.81
CA SER A 274 -9.75 -10.20 10.51
C SER A 274 -10.61 -11.07 9.58
N PRO A 275 -11.61 -11.79 10.11
CA PRO A 275 -12.57 -12.51 9.28
C PRO A 275 -13.38 -11.62 8.32
N LYS A 276 -13.45 -10.31 8.57
CA LYS A 276 -14.22 -9.33 7.78
C LYS A 276 -13.36 -8.69 6.67
N GLU A 277 -12.18 -8.20 7.04
CA GLU A 277 -11.29 -7.44 6.15
C GLU A 277 -9.84 -7.49 6.61
N MET A 278 -8.94 -7.07 5.72
CA MET A 278 -7.54 -6.76 5.99
C MET A 278 -7.40 -5.23 6.11
N SER A 279 -6.77 -4.73 7.16
CA SER A 279 -6.42 -3.31 7.32
C SER A 279 -4.92 -3.13 7.17
N VAL A 280 -4.51 -2.04 6.54
CA VAL A 280 -3.10 -1.63 6.43
C VAL A 280 -2.99 -0.22 7.02
N THR A 281 -2.09 -0.04 7.97
CA THR A 281 -1.78 1.25 8.60
C THR A 281 -0.30 1.55 8.37
N TYR A 282 0.01 2.70 7.78
CA TYR A 282 1.39 3.17 7.64
C TYR A 282 1.77 3.98 8.86
N ILE A 283 2.88 3.63 9.49
CA ILE A 283 3.38 4.22 10.72
C ILE A 283 4.75 4.81 10.43
N GLU A 284 4.90 6.10 10.69
CA GLU A 284 6.21 6.76 10.68
C GLU A 284 7.02 6.31 11.90
N ALA A 285 8.35 6.27 11.80
CA ALA A 285 9.24 5.99 12.93
C ALA A 285 9.10 6.97 14.12
N SER A 286 8.41 8.11 13.93
CA SER A 286 7.99 9.03 15.01
C SER A 286 6.84 8.50 15.88
N GLY A 287 6.17 7.42 15.43
CA GLY A 287 4.96 6.87 16.01
C GLY A 287 3.65 7.42 15.42
N LYS A 288 3.75 8.36 14.47
CA LYS A 288 2.58 8.94 13.79
C LYS A 288 1.95 7.93 12.82
N SER A 289 0.63 7.74 12.93
CA SER A 289 -0.16 7.05 11.90
C SER A 289 -0.35 7.98 10.70
N LEU A 290 0.20 7.61 9.55
CA LEU A 290 0.21 8.44 8.35
C LEU A 290 -1.01 8.19 7.46
N PHE A 291 -1.41 6.94 7.32
CA PHE A 291 -2.48 6.52 6.42
C PHE A 291 -3.04 5.17 6.86
N LYS A 292 -4.36 4.98 6.68
CA LYS A 292 -5.02 3.70 6.95
C LYS A 292 -6.02 3.38 5.84
N THR A 293 -6.03 2.12 5.41
CA THR A 293 -6.95 1.61 4.40
C THR A 293 -7.40 0.18 4.73
N ARG A 294 -8.43 -0.29 4.05
CA ARG A 294 -9.04 -1.61 4.25
C ARG A 294 -9.23 -2.30 2.90
N LEU A 295 -8.94 -3.60 2.88
CA LEU A 295 -9.13 -4.47 1.72
C LEU A 295 -10.10 -5.60 2.07
N PRO A 296 -11.08 -5.87 1.20
CA PRO A 296 -12.08 -6.90 1.46
C PRO A 296 -11.47 -8.30 1.40
N ARG A 297 -12.13 -9.22 2.10
CA ARG A 297 -11.87 -10.66 1.96
C ARG A 297 -12.17 -11.14 0.53
N ARG A 298 -11.41 -12.12 0.04
CA ARG A 298 -11.68 -12.75 -1.25
C ARG A 298 -13.06 -13.41 -1.23
N ALA A 299 -13.87 -13.17 -2.25
CA ALA A 299 -15.10 -13.92 -2.45
C ALA A 299 -14.74 -15.39 -2.75
N ARG A 300 -15.24 -16.33 -1.93
CA ARG A 300 -15.08 -17.75 -2.23
C ARG A 300 -15.80 -18.05 -3.54
N SER A 301 -15.09 -18.64 -4.50
CA SER A 301 -15.73 -19.29 -5.64
C SER A 301 -16.60 -20.40 -5.06
N GLN A 302 -17.93 -20.20 -5.02
CA GLN A 302 -18.82 -21.31 -4.77
C GLN A 302 -18.54 -22.37 -5.85
N PRO A 303 -18.39 -23.65 -5.51
CA PRO A 303 -18.43 -24.69 -6.52
C PRO A 303 -19.73 -24.49 -7.30
N ALA A 304 -19.63 -24.33 -8.62
CA ALA A 304 -20.81 -24.30 -9.46
C ALA A 304 -21.70 -25.48 -9.03
N ALA A 305 -22.91 -25.19 -8.54
CA ALA A 305 -23.84 -26.21 -8.14
C ALA A 305 -23.94 -27.22 -9.29
N ARG A 306 -23.49 -28.45 -9.05
CA ARG A 306 -23.66 -29.54 -10.01
C ARG A 306 -25.15 -29.62 -10.28
N ARG A 307 -25.58 -29.19 -11.48
CA ARG A 307 -26.93 -29.46 -11.96
C ARG A 307 -27.13 -30.98 -11.81
N PRO A 308 -28.18 -31.46 -11.12
CA PRO A 308 -28.48 -32.88 -11.09
C PRO A 308 -28.63 -33.35 -12.54
N GLY A 309 -27.78 -34.31 -12.92
CA GLY A 309 -27.85 -34.94 -14.23
C GLY A 309 -29.24 -35.54 -14.42
N CYS A 310 -29.90 -35.15 -15.50
CA CYS A 310 -31.12 -35.78 -15.95
C CYS A 310 -30.77 -37.21 -16.40
N TYR A 311 -31.02 -38.20 -15.54
CA TYR A 311 -31.00 -39.60 -15.93
C TYR A 311 -32.18 -39.83 -16.88
N ARG A 312 -31.92 -39.88 -18.18
CA ARG A 312 -32.87 -40.44 -19.15
C ARG A 312 -32.96 -41.94 -18.89
N ARG A 313 -34.08 -42.37 -18.31
CA ARG A 313 -34.49 -43.77 -18.26
C ARG A 313 -35.13 -44.09 -19.62
N LEU A 314 -34.54 -45.02 -20.36
CA LEU A 314 -35.11 -45.58 -21.58
C LEU A 314 -36.10 -46.68 -21.21
N ALA A 315 -37.37 -46.47 -21.55
CA ALA A 315 -38.45 -47.45 -21.76
C ALA A 315 -39.60 -46.61 -22.36
N GLY A 316 -40.11 -46.85 -23.57
CA GLY A 316 -40.66 -48.11 -24.07
C GLY A 316 -42.17 -48.07 -23.82
N GLY A 317 -42.98 -47.80 -24.85
CA GLY A 317 -44.45 -47.86 -24.76
C GLY A 317 -45.18 -46.92 -25.71
N ASP A 318 -45.60 -47.47 -26.85
CA ASP A 318 -46.67 -46.94 -27.70
C ASP A 318 -48.01 -47.03 -26.96
N THR A 319 -48.88 -46.03 -27.12
CA THR A 319 -50.33 -46.16 -27.44
C THR A 319 -51.01 -44.80 -27.42
N GLU A 320 -51.87 -44.60 -28.44
CA GLU A 320 -52.73 -43.44 -28.66
C GLU A 320 -53.80 -43.28 -27.57
N ALA A 321 -54.15 -42.03 -27.25
CA ALA A 321 -55.52 -41.64 -26.89
C ALA A 321 -55.69 -40.11 -27.00
N SER A 322 -56.91 -39.73 -27.33
CA SER A 322 -57.32 -38.50 -28.00
C SER A 322 -58.00 -37.46 -27.11
N VAL A 323 -58.04 -36.22 -27.61
CA VAL A 323 -59.00 -35.10 -27.37
C VAL A 323 -59.14 -34.52 -25.96
N HIS A 324 -58.70 -33.26 -25.77
CA HIS A 324 -59.58 -32.11 -25.44
C HIS A 324 -58.79 -30.80 -25.36
N SER A 325 -59.28 -29.78 -26.09
CA SER A 325 -58.96 -28.37 -25.87
C SER A 325 -60.13 -27.72 -25.13
N PRO A 326 -59.87 -26.77 -24.22
CA PRO A 326 -60.52 -25.47 -24.40
C PRO A 326 -59.63 -24.26 -24.05
N THR A 327 -59.64 -23.31 -24.99
CA THR A 327 -59.76 -21.84 -24.85
C THR A 327 -59.20 -21.08 -23.63
N ASP A 328 -58.44 -20.03 -23.99
CA ASP A 328 -58.52 -18.65 -23.51
C ASP A 328 -57.88 -18.26 -22.15
N MET A 329 -56.86 -17.39 -22.23
CA MET A 329 -56.85 -16.04 -21.63
C MET A 329 -55.42 -15.52 -21.44
N GLY A 330 -55.10 -14.42 -22.13
CA GLY A 330 -53.87 -13.66 -21.92
C GLY A 330 -53.83 -13.00 -20.54
N ARG A 331 -52.70 -13.11 -19.82
CA ARG A 331 -52.40 -12.30 -18.63
C ARG A 331 -51.16 -11.42 -18.84
N ARG A 332 -51.42 -10.12 -18.89
CA ARG A 332 -50.48 -8.99 -18.87
C ARG A 332 -49.53 -9.04 -17.65
N LYS A 333 -48.25 -8.71 -17.87
CA LYS A 333 -47.27 -8.42 -16.81
C LYS A 333 -47.74 -7.21 -15.98
N SER A 334 -47.84 -7.36 -14.66
CA SER A 334 -48.11 -6.25 -13.74
C SER A 334 -46.82 -5.47 -13.44
N LYS A 335 -46.87 -4.14 -13.61
CA LYS A 335 -45.82 -3.21 -13.17
C LYS A 335 -45.89 -3.06 -11.64
N ARG A 336 -44.77 -3.29 -10.96
CA ARG A 336 -44.62 -3.15 -9.50
C ARG A 336 -44.46 -1.65 -9.14
N LYS A 337 -45.26 -1.14 -8.20
CA LYS A 337 -45.14 0.25 -7.70
C LYS A 337 -43.89 0.43 -6.82
N PRO A 338 -43.23 1.61 -6.83
CA PRO A 338 -42.11 1.90 -5.93
C PRO A 338 -42.58 2.05 -4.47
N PRO A 339 -41.72 1.74 -3.48
CA PRO A 339 -42.05 1.92 -2.07
C PRO A 339 -42.09 3.41 -1.68
N PRO A 340 -42.93 3.79 -0.69
CA PRO A 340 -43.10 5.18 -0.27
C PRO A 340 -41.88 5.70 0.50
N LYS A 341 -41.45 6.93 0.20
CA LYS A 341 -40.34 7.62 0.86
C LYS A 341 -40.76 8.06 2.27
N LYS A 342 -40.06 7.59 3.31
CA LYS A 342 -40.16 8.11 4.68
C LYS A 342 -39.58 9.53 4.71
N LYS A 343 -40.36 10.51 5.21
CA LYS A 343 -39.86 11.83 5.58
C LYS A 343 -39.05 11.70 6.86
N MET A 344 -37.79 12.14 6.84
CA MET A 344 -36.94 12.25 8.03
C MET A 344 -37.22 13.60 8.68
N THR A 345 -38.11 13.62 9.67
CA THR A 345 -38.36 14.78 10.54
C THR A 345 -37.79 14.47 11.91
N GLY A 346 -36.58 14.96 12.17
CA GLY A 346 -35.94 14.96 13.47
C GLY A 346 -34.82 16.01 13.46
N THR A 347 -34.72 16.82 14.50
CA THR A 347 -33.60 17.73 14.74
C THR A 347 -32.33 16.90 14.86
N LEU A 348 -31.26 17.28 14.16
CA LEU A 348 -29.99 16.58 14.23
C LEU A 348 -29.38 16.71 15.64
N GLU A 349 -28.76 15.63 16.10
CA GLU A 349 -28.02 15.63 17.35
C GLU A 349 -26.77 16.50 17.23
N THR A 350 -26.52 17.33 18.24
CA THR A 350 -25.39 18.27 18.29
C THR A 350 -24.16 17.70 19.02
N GLN A 351 -24.28 16.52 19.64
CA GLN A 351 -23.23 15.84 20.40
C GLN A 351 -23.15 14.36 20.04
N PHE A 352 -21.93 13.84 19.90
CA PHE A 352 -21.69 12.48 19.41
C PHE A 352 -20.83 11.66 20.37
N THR A 353 -20.96 10.33 20.31
CA THR A 353 -20.09 9.40 21.03
C THR A 353 -18.68 9.43 20.44
N CYS A 354 -17.67 9.58 21.30
CA CYS A 354 -16.27 9.63 20.85
C CYS A 354 -15.82 8.25 20.34
N PRO A 355 -15.31 8.12 19.10
CA PRO A 355 -14.87 6.84 18.56
C PRO A 355 -13.54 6.35 19.15
N PHE A 356 -12.79 7.22 19.83
CA PHE A 356 -11.49 6.89 20.42
C PHE A 356 -11.62 6.31 21.84
N CYS A 357 -12.46 6.94 22.68
CA CYS A 357 -12.67 6.48 24.06
C CYS A 357 -14.04 5.86 24.33
N ASN A 358 -14.93 5.84 23.32
CA ASN A 358 -16.28 5.30 23.38
C ASN A 358 -17.21 5.96 24.42
N HIS A 359 -16.87 7.16 24.90
CA HIS A 359 -17.71 7.90 25.84
C HIS A 359 -18.86 8.60 25.10
N GLU A 360 -20.09 8.34 25.50
CA GLU A 360 -21.29 8.90 24.85
C GLU A 360 -21.35 10.43 24.97
N LYS A 361 -21.81 11.10 23.89
CA LYS A 361 -22.03 12.56 23.82
C LYS A 361 -20.85 13.41 24.31
N SER A 362 -19.62 12.97 24.03
CA SER A 362 -18.39 13.61 24.50
C SER A 362 -17.63 14.38 23.42
N CYS A 363 -18.10 14.34 22.17
CA CYS A 363 -17.50 15.09 21.06
C CYS A 363 -18.26 16.38 20.77
N ASP A 364 -17.55 17.50 20.83
CA ASP A 364 -18.00 18.83 20.42
C ASP A 364 -17.50 19.15 19.01
N VAL A 365 -18.30 19.91 18.24
CA VAL A 365 -17.97 20.32 16.88
C VAL A 365 -17.88 21.83 16.78
N LYS A 366 -16.78 22.35 16.23
CA LYS A 366 -16.59 23.78 15.95
C LYS A 366 -16.34 23.98 14.46
N MET A 367 -17.09 24.89 13.85
CA MET A 367 -16.93 25.25 12.43
C MET A 367 -16.32 26.64 12.31
N ASP A 368 -15.10 26.72 11.77
CA ASP A 368 -14.49 27.96 11.32
C ASP A 368 -14.74 28.14 9.81
N ARG A 369 -15.78 28.92 9.52
CA ARG A 369 -16.20 29.20 8.13
C ARG A 369 -15.21 30.08 7.37
N ALA A 370 -14.47 30.95 8.06
CA ALA A 370 -13.47 31.80 7.42
C ALA A 370 -12.28 30.98 6.93
N ARG A 371 -11.93 29.91 7.65
CA ARG A 371 -10.84 28.98 7.31
C ARG A 371 -11.30 27.72 6.60
N ASN A 372 -12.57 27.65 6.20
CA ASN A 372 -13.20 26.48 5.59
C ASN A 372 -12.90 25.17 6.34
N THR A 373 -12.91 25.20 7.67
CA THR A 373 -12.43 24.13 8.53
C THR A 373 -13.45 23.77 9.61
N GLY A 374 -13.78 22.49 9.72
CA GLY A 374 -14.49 21.93 10.87
C GLY A 374 -13.53 21.16 11.78
N VAL A 375 -13.64 21.37 13.08
CA VAL A 375 -12.88 20.66 14.12
C VAL A 375 -13.86 19.88 15.00
N ILE A 376 -13.55 18.62 15.28
CA ILE A 376 -14.23 17.79 16.27
C ILE A 376 -13.24 17.48 17.39
N SER A 377 -13.63 17.71 18.64
CA SER A 377 -12.79 17.45 19.82
C SER A 377 -13.55 16.66 20.87
N CYS A 378 -12.92 15.66 21.49
CA CYS A 378 -13.49 14.92 22.61
C CYS A 378 -13.14 15.57 23.96
N THR A 379 -14.12 15.85 24.81
CA THR A 379 -13.91 16.43 26.16
C THR A 379 -13.34 15.44 27.17
N VAL A 380 -13.36 14.14 26.85
CA VAL A 380 -12.89 13.06 27.74
C VAL A 380 -11.46 12.64 27.42
N CYS A 381 -11.17 12.28 26.16
CA CYS A 381 -9.85 11.80 25.77
C CYS A 381 -8.99 12.85 25.08
N LEU A 382 -9.51 14.06 24.87
CA LEU A 382 -8.81 15.21 24.29
C LEU A 382 -8.29 15.00 22.85
N GLU A 383 -8.75 13.94 22.19
CA GLU A 383 -8.47 13.69 20.77
C GLU A 383 -9.21 14.71 19.90
N GLU A 384 -8.52 15.22 18.87
CA GLU A 384 -9.01 16.25 17.95
C GLU A 384 -8.87 15.79 16.50
N PHE A 385 -9.88 16.10 15.68
CA PHE A 385 -9.87 15.82 14.25
C PHE A 385 -10.35 17.04 13.45
N GLN A 386 -9.63 17.38 12.37
CA GLN A 386 -9.90 18.52 11.52
C GLN A 386 -10.22 18.09 10.08
N THR A 387 -11.24 18.68 9.46
CA THR A 387 -11.63 18.42 8.06
C THR A 387 -12.15 19.68 7.37
N PRO A 388 -12.05 19.82 6.03
CA PRO A 388 -12.74 20.87 5.29
C PRO A 388 -14.27 20.80 5.45
N ILE A 389 -14.95 21.95 5.47
CA ILE A 389 -16.41 22.02 5.50
C ILE A 389 -16.96 21.69 4.09
N THR A 390 -17.97 20.82 4.01
CA THR A 390 -18.65 20.46 2.74
C THR A 390 -20.13 20.84 2.79
N CYS A 391 -20.70 21.32 1.68
CA CYS A 391 -22.12 21.65 1.57
C CYS A 391 -22.84 20.62 0.70
N ILE A 392 -24.05 20.24 1.08
CA ILE A 392 -24.91 19.36 0.28
C ILE A 392 -25.87 20.26 -0.51
N LEU A 393 -25.80 20.24 -1.85
CA LEU A 393 -26.66 21.04 -2.72
C LEU A 393 -28.09 20.51 -2.72
N GLY A 394 -28.97 21.15 -1.96
CA GLY A 394 -30.40 20.87 -1.92
C GLY A 394 -31.19 21.99 -1.24
N LYS A 395 -31.50 23.06 -2.00
CA LYS A 395 -32.21 24.31 -1.63
C LYS A 395 -31.40 25.34 -0.80
N PRO A 396 -31.55 26.64 -1.09
CA PRO A 396 -30.81 27.68 -0.38
C PRO A 396 -31.36 27.82 1.05
N GLY A 397 -30.50 27.67 2.05
CA GLY A 397 -30.80 28.01 3.45
C GLY A 397 -30.74 26.86 4.47
N PHE A 398 -30.39 25.63 4.10
CA PHE A 398 -30.22 24.53 5.05
C PHE A 398 -28.75 24.07 5.13
N PHE A 399 -28.14 24.24 6.30
CA PHE A 399 -26.84 23.66 6.66
C PHE A 399 -27.09 22.44 7.56
N GLN A 400 -26.41 21.32 7.31
CA GLN A 400 -26.45 20.16 8.20
C GLN A 400 -25.16 20.12 9.03
N GLU A 401 -25.29 20.07 10.36
CA GLU A 401 -24.20 19.64 11.25
C GLU A 401 -23.81 18.20 10.95
N MET A 402 -22.54 17.84 11.18
CA MET A 402 -21.93 16.57 10.80
C MET A 402 -22.72 15.34 11.28
N GLY A 403 -23.69 14.90 10.48
CA GLY A 403 -24.51 13.73 10.71
C GLY A 403 -23.87 12.50 10.08
N TRP A 404 -23.60 11.49 10.90
CA TRP A 404 -23.05 10.18 10.53
C TRP A 404 -24.04 9.31 9.73
N GLY A 405 -24.44 9.75 8.53
CA GLY A 405 -25.46 9.10 7.69
C GLY A 405 -24.98 8.51 6.35
N PHE A 406 -23.70 8.63 5.99
CA PHE A 406 -23.19 8.21 4.67
C PHE A 406 -22.39 6.89 4.70
N TRP A 407 -22.93 5.83 5.30
CA TRP A 407 -22.36 4.47 5.19
C TRP A 407 -23.41 3.36 5.09
N ALA A 408 -24.56 3.63 4.46
CA ALA A 408 -25.52 2.58 4.15
C ALA A 408 -26.38 2.90 2.90
N ALA A 409 -25.80 2.86 1.70
CA ALA A 409 -26.55 2.58 0.48
C ALA A 409 -25.63 2.00 -0.63
N PRO A 410 -26.07 0.98 -1.38
CA PRO A 410 -25.32 0.39 -2.49
C PRO A 410 -25.33 1.31 -3.71
N SER A 411 -24.21 1.33 -4.42
CA SER A 411 -23.88 2.20 -5.56
C SER A 411 -24.96 2.19 -6.66
N GLY A 412 -25.60 3.35 -6.84
CA GLY A 412 -26.47 3.63 -7.97
C GLY A 412 -26.96 5.08 -7.88
N LEU A 413 -26.36 5.95 -8.70
CA LEU A 413 -26.53 7.42 -8.80
C LEU A 413 -25.78 8.25 -7.75
N LEU A 414 -24.64 8.81 -8.15
CA LEU A 414 -24.12 10.07 -7.61
C LEU A 414 -23.99 11.05 -8.78
N GLU A 415 -24.85 12.07 -8.77
CA GLU A 415 -24.62 13.33 -9.48
C GLU A 415 -23.72 14.24 -8.63
N ASP A 416 -23.04 15.16 -9.31
CA ASP A 416 -21.88 15.97 -8.90
C ASP A 416 -21.92 16.62 -7.50
N THR A 417 -20.80 16.55 -6.77
CA THR A 417 -20.53 17.35 -5.56
C THR A 417 -19.28 18.22 -5.74
N GLN A 418 -19.41 19.54 -5.59
CA GLN A 418 -18.32 20.53 -5.69
C GLN A 418 -18.06 21.24 -4.34
N PRO A 419 -16.84 21.77 -4.10
CA PRO A 419 -16.51 22.59 -2.93
C PRO A 419 -17.26 23.94 -2.95
N CYS A 420 -17.69 24.43 -1.77
CA CYS A 420 -18.50 25.64 -1.66
C CYS A 420 -17.64 26.89 -1.91
N SER A 421 -17.86 27.57 -3.03
CA SER A 421 -17.31 28.90 -3.30
C SER A 421 -18.22 30.01 -2.74
N VAL A 422 -17.62 31.01 -2.11
CA VAL A 422 -18.29 32.17 -1.50
C VAL A 422 -18.73 33.15 -2.62
N PRO A 423 -20.01 33.56 -2.73
CA PRO A 423 -20.41 34.61 -3.65
C PRO A 423 -20.19 35.98 -3.02
N TRP A 424 -19.43 36.84 -3.69
CA TRP A 424 -19.40 38.28 -3.41
C TRP A 424 -20.70 38.90 -3.95
N GLY A 425 -21.50 39.47 -3.05
CA GLY A 425 -22.71 40.20 -3.40
C GLY A 425 -22.40 41.59 -3.92
N HIS A 426 -23.01 41.93 -5.05
CA HIS A 426 -23.11 43.29 -5.58
C HIS A 426 -23.86 44.20 -4.60
N GLY A 427 -23.27 45.37 -4.32
CA GLY A 427 -23.95 46.54 -3.77
C GLY A 427 -23.65 47.75 -4.67
N HIS A 428 -24.71 48.38 -5.16
CA HIS A 428 -24.70 49.58 -6.00
C HIS A 428 -24.03 50.79 -5.31
N GLY A 429 -23.35 51.63 -6.09
CA GLY A 429 -22.98 52.99 -5.67
C GLY A 429 -21.92 53.67 -6.54
N GLU A 430 -22.40 54.41 -7.54
CA GLU A 430 -21.78 55.60 -8.17
C GLU A 430 -20.58 55.45 -9.12
N GLU A 431 -20.87 55.66 -10.40
CA GLU A 431 -19.98 56.15 -11.46
C GLU A 431 -19.76 57.67 -11.28
N PRO A 432 -18.63 58.26 -11.76
CA PRO A 432 -18.53 58.54 -13.20
C PRO A 432 -17.13 58.39 -13.83
N ALA A 433 -17.15 57.75 -15.01
CA ALA A 433 -16.59 58.17 -16.32
C ALA A 433 -15.09 58.62 -16.50
N PRO A 434 -14.57 58.52 -17.75
CA PRO A 434 -13.21 58.03 -18.00
C PRO A 434 -12.26 59.03 -18.69
N ARG A 435 -10.95 58.74 -18.68
CA ARG A 435 -9.93 59.18 -19.67
C ARG A 435 -8.93 58.03 -19.86
N ALA A 436 -8.77 57.45 -21.06
CA ALA A 436 -7.96 57.93 -22.19
C ALA A 436 -6.51 58.19 -21.77
N ASP A 437 -5.43 57.78 -22.44
CA ASP A 437 -5.11 57.02 -23.66
C ASP A 437 -3.55 56.98 -23.67
N LEU A 438 -2.93 56.32 -24.65
CA LEU A 438 -1.52 56.45 -25.10
C LEU A 438 -0.46 55.62 -24.35
N ARG A 439 0.13 54.57 -24.98
CA ARG A 439 1.13 54.50 -26.09
C ARG A 439 2.58 54.82 -25.68
N GLY A 440 3.51 53.97 -26.17
CA GLY A 440 4.91 54.30 -26.42
C GLY A 440 5.90 53.54 -25.52
N VAL A 441 6.53 52.42 -25.90
CA VAL A 441 7.53 52.14 -26.97
C VAL A 441 8.99 52.50 -26.58
N ASN A 442 9.82 51.45 -26.54
CA ASN A 442 11.28 51.31 -26.84
C ASN A 442 12.41 51.79 -25.90
N GLY A 443 13.47 50.97 -25.88
CA GLY A 443 14.89 51.37 -25.72
C GLY A 443 15.59 50.79 -24.47
N VAL A 444 16.30 49.64 -24.50
CA VAL A 444 17.69 49.35 -24.98
C VAL A 444 18.82 49.61 -23.95
N GLN A 445 19.71 48.60 -23.80
CA GLN A 445 21.06 48.55 -23.17
C GLN A 445 21.14 48.70 -21.62
N GLY A 446 22.02 48.03 -20.86
CA GLY A 446 23.10 47.08 -21.10
C GLY A 446 23.97 46.92 -19.82
N SER A 447 24.70 45.81 -19.71
CA SER A 447 25.87 45.55 -18.83
C SER A 447 25.69 45.33 -17.30
N GLY A 448 26.47 44.40 -16.74
CA GLY A 448 26.89 44.46 -15.32
C GLY A 448 26.89 43.15 -14.52
N LEU A 449 28.00 42.41 -14.59
CA LEU A 449 28.49 41.30 -13.74
C LEU A 449 28.13 41.33 -12.23
N ALA A 450 27.87 40.16 -11.64
CA ALA A 450 28.54 39.67 -10.43
C ALA A 450 28.29 38.16 -10.17
N ASN A 451 29.39 37.42 -10.03
CA ASN A 451 29.53 36.00 -9.71
C ASN A 451 29.26 35.70 -8.22
N SER A 452 28.75 34.51 -7.93
CA SER A 452 29.23 33.69 -6.81
C SER A 452 29.02 32.18 -7.11
N GLY A 453 30.07 31.56 -7.64
CA GLY A 453 30.18 30.11 -7.81
C GLY A 453 30.93 29.47 -6.65
N VAL A 454 30.46 28.31 -6.20
CA VAL A 454 31.17 27.42 -5.26
C VAL A 454 31.62 26.17 -6.03
N SER A 455 32.91 25.89 -5.95
CA SER A 455 33.66 24.85 -6.69
C SER A 455 33.69 23.54 -5.90
N TYR A 456 33.45 22.41 -6.59
CA TYR A 456 33.77 21.05 -6.12
C TYR A 456 35.07 20.57 -6.78
N ARG A 457 36.07 20.24 -5.97
CA ARG A 457 37.33 19.59 -6.40
C ARG A 457 37.07 18.12 -6.77
N ARG A 458 37.41 17.76 -8.02
CA ARG A 458 37.69 16.38 -8.46
C ARG A 458 39.09 15.98 -8.03
N VAL A 459 39.23 14.78 -7.45
CA VAL A 459 40.52 14.09 -7.28
C VAL A 459 40.65 13.08 -8.42
N ASN A 460 41.64 13.31 -9.29
CA ASN A 460 42.08 12.34 -10.30
C ASN A 460 43.15 11.43 -9.68
N VAL A 461 42.97 10.12 -9.82
CA VAL A 461 43.97 9.10 -9.48
C VAL A 461 44.88 8.89 -10.69
N GLY A 462 46.15 9.24 -10.55
CA GLY A 462 47.19 9.01 -11.54
C GLY A 462 47.79 7.60 -11.44
N LYS A 463 47.99 6.97 -12.61
CA LYS A 463 48.80 5.76 -12.81
C LYS A 463 50.30 6.12 -12.92
N GLY A 464 51.17 5.22 -12.46
CA GLY A 464 52.60 5.14 -12.75
C GLY A 464 53.27 4.17 -11.77
N SER A 465 53.46 2.91 -12.12
CA SER A 465 54.55 2.31 -12.93
C SER A 465 55.69 1.76 -12.07
N SER A 466 56.05 0.52 -12.41
CA SER A 466 56.98 -0.45 -11.82
C SER A 466 58.45 -0.04 -11.72
N ALA A 467 59.16 -0.54 -10.70
CA ALA A 467 60.55 -0.99 -10.79
C ALA A 467 60.89 -2.01 -9.67
N THR A 468 61.36 -3.19 -10.09
CA THR A 468 62.17 -4.22 -9.40
C THR A 468 63.54 -3.64 -8.98
N SER A 469 64.34 -4.10 -8.01
CA SER A 469 64.75 -5.45 -7.57
C SER A 469 65.61 -5.37 -6.27
N CYS A 470 65.69 -6.51 -5.55
CA CYS A 470 66.62 -6.96 -4.47
C CYS A 470 68.11 -6.58 -4.56
N PRO A 471 68.96 -6.83 -3.53
CA PRO A 471 68.77 -7.66 -2.32
C PRO A 471 68.67 -6.92 -0.99
#